data_AF-K1ZUN6-F1
#
_entry.id   AF-K1ZUN6-F1
#
_cell.length_a   1.000
_cell.length_b   1.000
_cell.length_c   1.000
_cell.angle_alpha   90.00
_cell.angle_beta   90.00
_cell.angle_gamma   90.00
#
_symmetry.space_group_name_H-M   'P 1'
#
loop_
_entity.id
_entity.type
_entity.pdbx_description
1 polymer ?
#
loop_
_entity_poly.entity_id
_entity_poly.type
_entity_poly.pdbx_seq_one_letter_code
_entity_poly.pdbx_strand_id
1 'polypeptide(L)'
;MNGITLILHAPDALEEAEELGFELQTIGFEAVTLEKITKHSTKAEIHKACPELLLSMSAVIVLASPDFFDYPVLVEIALRSSIEKKFIPVVFGFEETSLPDWFSNPIRLISGVNDDPRQWNILIGSLQRRTGNHFLYSSFFTPS
;
A
#
# COMPACT_ATOMS: atom_id res chain seq x y z
N MET A 1 3.74 7.07 18.31
CA MET A 1 3.55 7.81 17.05
C MET A 1 2.95 6.84 16.07
N ASN A 2 1.82 7.17 15.45
CA ASN A 2 1.26 6.33 14.39
C ASN A 2 2.21 6.42 13.19
N GLY A 3 2.59 5.28 12.65
CA GLY A 3 3.48 5.21 11.50
C GLY A 3 2.79 5.65 10.20
N ILE A 4 3.46 6.47 9.40
CA ILE A 4 2.97 6.86 8.06
C ILE A 4 3.15 5.66 7.11
N THR A 5 2.12 5.38 6.31
CA THR A 5 2.12 4.36 5.27
C THR A 5 2.29 5.00 3.90
N LEU A 6 3.22 4.49 3.08
CA LEU A 6 3.34 4.88 1.68
C LEU A 6 2.47 3.95 0.82
N ILE A 7 1.64 4.52 -0.04
CA ILE A 7 1.02 3.81 -1.16
C ILE A 7 1.87 4.08 -2.40
N LEU A 8 2.57 3.04 -2.84
CA LEU A 8 3.41 3.04 -4.03
C LEU A 8 2.59 2.49 -5.20
N HIS A 9 2.33 3.33 -6.20
CA HIS A 9 1.53 2.98 -7.37
C HIS A 9 2.19 3.53 -8.64
N ALA A 10 1.78 3.00 -9.80
CA ALA A 10 2.06 3.61 -11.10
C ALA A 10 0.97 4.63 -11.48
N PRO A 11 1.20 5.48 -12.50
CA PRO A 11 0.27 6.53 -12.88
C PRO A 11 -1.12 6.03 -13.30
N ASP A 12 -1.20 4.80 -13.82
CA ASP A 12 -2.45 4.15 -14.24
C ASP A 12 -3.35 3.77 -13.07
N ALA A 13 -2.80 3.64 -11.86
CA ALA A 13 -3.51 3.25 -10.65
C ALA A 13 -3.68 4.40 -9.63
N LEU A 14 -3.69 5.65 -10.12
CA LEU A 14 -3.83 6.83 -9.26
C LEU A 14 -5.18 6.84 -8.52
N GLU A 15 -6.27 6.51 -9.23
CA GLU A 15 -7.62 6.54 -8.66
C GLU A 15 -7.76 5.50 -7.53
N GLU A 16 -7.30 4.28 -7.77
CA GLU A 16 -7.28 3.19 -6.78
C GLU A 16 -6.37 3.51 -5.59
N ALA A 17 -5.24 4.17 -5.82
CA ALA A 17 -4.36 4.60 -4.75
C ALA A 17 -5.00 5.69 -3.86
N GLU A 18 -5.73 6.63 -4.44
CA GLU A 18 -6.46 7.65 -3.70
C GLU A 18 -7.66 7.08 -2.94
N GLU A 19 -8.44 6.19 -3.57
CA GLU A 19 -9.54 5.47 -2.94
C GLU A 19 -9.04 4.64 -1.75
N LEU A 20 -7.97 3.84 -1.94
CA LEU A 20 -7.37 3.07 -0.86
C LEU A 20 -6.85 3.98 0.26
N GLY A 21 -6.23 5.11 -0.08
CA GLY A 21 -5.78 6.09 0.90
C GLY A 21 -6.93 6.67 1.73
N PHE A 22 -8.05 6.98 1.08
CA PHE A 22 -9.27 7.45 1.75
C PHE A 22 -9.84 6.38 2.69
N GLU A 23 -10.02 5.15 2.21
CA GLU A 23 -10.52 4.03 3.01
C GLU A 23 -9.65 3.76 4.24
N LEU A 24 -8.31 3.75 4.07
CA LEU A 24 -7.37 3.62 5.18
C LEU A 24 -7.49 4.76 6.19
N GLN A 25 -7.72 5.99 5.73
CA GLN A 25 -7.91 7.14 6.59
C GLN A 25 -9.21 7.04 7.42
N THR A 26 -10.30 6.52 6.85
CA THR A 26 -11.58 6.36 7.58
C THR A 26 -11.43 5.40 8.77
N ILE A 27 -10.53 4.42 8.66
CA ILE A 27 -10.23 3.43 9.71
C ILE A 27 -9.00 3.78 10.57
N GLY A 28 -8.44 4.99 10.40
CA GLY A 28 -7.40 5.54 11.29
C GLY A 28 -5.95 5.19 10.92
N PHE A 29 -5.68 4.76 9.68
CA PHE A 29 -4.33 4.67 9.14
C PHE A 29 -4.00 5.91 8.30
N GLU A 30 -2.85 6.52 8.56
CA GLU A 30 -2.35 7.61 7.72
C GLU A 30 -1.60 7.02 6.52
N ALA A 31 -2.10 7.30 5.32
CA ALA A 31 -1.53 6.85 4.06
C ALA A 31 -1.27 8.02 3.11
N VAL A 32 -0.12 7.99 2.43
CA VAL A 32 0.31 9.04 1.49
C VAL A 32 0.86 8.40 0.22
N THR A 33 0.78 9.09 -0.92
CA THR A 33 1.42 8.67 -2.18
C THR A 33 2.72 9.44 -2.42
N LEU A 34 3.54 8.99 -3.36
CA LEU A 34 4.78 9.68 -3.71
C LEU A 34 4.53 11.10 -4.22
N GLU A 35 3.48 11.33 -4.99
CA GLU A 35 3.09 12.64 -5.54
C GLU A 35 2.77 13.62 -4.42
N LYS A 36 2.05 13.17 -3.38
CA LYS A 36 1.69 13.99 -2.22
C LYS A 36 2.91 14.39 -1.39
N ILE A 37 3.92 13.51 -1.28
CA ILE A 37 5.17 13.81 -0.57
C ILE A 37 6.06 14.75 -1.39
N THR A 38 6.14 14.51 -2.70
CA THR A 38 7.16 15.14 -3.55
C THR A 38 6.75 16.51 -4.09
N LYS A 39 5.47 16.91 -4.00
CA LYS A 39 4.95 18.27 -4.31
C LYS A 39 5.69 18.94 -5.49
N HIS A 40 5.75 18.28 -6.64
CA HIS A 40 6.44 18.72 -7.88
C HIS A 40 7.95 18.43 -8.03
N SER A 41 8.51 17.47 -7.27
CA SER A 41 9.92 17.07 -7.45
C SER A 41 10.15 16.37 -8.79
N THR A 42 11.31 16.62 -9.40
CA THR A 42 11.77 15.93 -10.61
C THR A 42 12.09 14.46 -10.33
N LYS A 43 12.05 13.59 -11.35
CA LYS A 43 12.39 12.16 -11.23
C LYS A 43 13.76 11.91 -10.54
N ALA A 44 14.73 12.80 -10.75
CA ALA A 44 16.05 12.73 -10.12
C ALA A 44 16.02 13.01 -8.61
N GLU A 45 15.14 13.90 -8.16
CA GLU A 45 14.97 14.23 -6.74
C GLU A 45 14.24 13.12 -5.99
N ILE A 46 13.26 12.45 -6.65
CA ILE A 46 12.60 11.26 -6.10
C ILE A 46 13.61 10.15 -5.85
N HIS A 47 14.51 9.88 -6.80
CA HIS A 47 15.58 8.89 -6.63
C HIS A 47 16.49 9.20 -5.44
N LYS A 48 16.82 10.47 -5.22
CA LYS A 48 17.71 10.89 -4.13
C LYS A 48 17.03 10.83 -2.76
N ALA A 49 15.75 11.19 -2.70
CA ALA A 49 14.97 11.21 -1.46
C ALA A 49 14.46 9.83 -1.05
N CYS A 50 14.39 8.86 -1.96
CA CYS A 50 13.70 7.60 -1.72
C CYS A 50 14.25 6.77 -0.54
N PRO A 51 15.57 6.64 -0.31
CA PRO A 51 16.08 5.92 0.85
C PRO A 51 15.64 6.56 2.17
N GLU A 52 15.71 7.89 2.27
CA GLU A 52 15.28 8.64 3.46
C GLU A 52 13.77 8.56 3.66
N LEU A 53 13.01 8.60 2.57
CA LEU A 53 11.56 8.46 2.57
C LEU A 53 11.16 7.08 3.10
N LEU A 54 11.74 5.99 2.59
CA LEU A 54 11.50 4.63 3.08
C LEU A 54 11.86 4.48 4.57
N LEU A 55 12.93 5.11 5.04
CA LEU A 55 13.30 5.09 6.47
C LEU A 55 12.24 5.74 7.36
N SER A 56 11.57 6.78 6.87
CA SER A 56 10.50 7.48 7.60
C SER A 56 9.14 6.76 7.57
N MET A 57 8.94 5.83 6.63
CA MET A 57 7.69 5.07 6.50
C MET A 57 7.69 3.82 7.38
N SER A 58 6.55 3.55 8.01
CA SER A 58 6.36 2.32 8.81
C SER A 58 5.88 1.15 7.96
N ALA A 59 5.14 1.41 6.88
CA ALA A 59 4.69 0.41 5.94
C ALA A 59 4.69 0.98 4.52
N VAL A 60 4.84 0.09 3.53
CA VAL A 60 4.76 0.41 2.10
C VAL A 60 3.76 -0.55 1.47
N ILE A 61 2.59 -0.04 1.13
CA ILE A 61 1.64 -0.73 0.26
C ILE A 61 2.13 -0.57 -1.17
N VAL A 62 2.34 -1.69 -1.85
CA VAL A 62 2.69 -1.68 -3.27
C VAL A 62 1.48 -2.11 -4.06
N LEU A 63 0.93 -1.19 -4.83
CA LEU A 63 -0.26 -1.38 -5.64
C LEU A 63 0.15 -1.87 -7.03
N ALA A 64 -0.11 -3.15 -7.29
CA ALA A 64 0.12 -3.72 -8.61
C ALA A 64 -0.97 -3.30 -9.57
N SER A 65 -0.53 -2.76 -10.71
CA SER A 65 -1.32 -2.37 -11.86
C SER A 65 -0.64 -2.91 -13.13
N PRO A 66 -1.31 -2.89 -14.30
CA PRO A 66 -0.71 -3.28 -15.57
C PRO A 66 0.66 -2.65 -15.81
N ASP A 67 0.81 -1.35 -15.52
CA ASP A 67 2.04 -0.62 -15.84
C ASP A 67 3.06 -0.61 -14.69
N PHE A 68 2.70 -1.00 -13.46
CA PHE A 68 3.57 -0.87 -12.29
C PHE A 68 4.98 -1.45 -12.49
N PHE A 69 5.04 -2.64 -13.07
CA PHE A 69 6.29 -3.39 -13.22
C PHE A 69 7.19 -2.85 -14.34
N ASP A 70 6.66 -1.95 -15.18
CA ASP A 70 7.41 -1.28 -16.24
C ASP A 70 8.15 -0.03 -15.75
N TYR A 71 8.01 0.34 -14.48
CA TYR A 71 8.74 1.44 -13.85
C TYR A 71 9.89 0.91 -12.97
N PRO A 72 11.15 0.88 -13.45
CA PRO A 72 12.28 0.33 -12.70
C PRO A 72 12.47 0.99 -11.33
N VAL A 73 12.14 2.28 -11.24
CA VAL A 73 12.21 3.04 -9.98
C VAL A 73 11.21 2.52 -8.96
N LEU A 74 9.95 2.31 -9.35
CA LEU A 74 8.92 1.81 -8.45
C LEU A 74 9.24 0.37 -8.02
N VAL A 75 9.72 -0.46 -8.94
CA VAL A 75 10.17 -1.82 -8.66
C VAL A 75 11.35 -1.81 -7.68
N GLU A 76 12.34 -0.94 -7.86
CA GLU A 76 13.47 -0.81 -6.94
C GLU A 76 13.00 -0.45 -5.52
N ILE A 77 12.07 0.50 -5.40
CA ILE A 77 11.48 0.93 -4.12
C ILE A 77 10.72 -0.22 -3.46
N ALA A 78 9.91 -0.95 -4.24
CA ALA A 78 9.17 -2.12 -3.77
C ALA A 78 10.12 -3.20 -3.22
N LEU A 79 11.18 -3.53 -3.96
CA LEU A 79 12.19 -4.51 -3.55
C LEU A 79 12.92 -4.07 -2.27
N ARG A 80 13.33 -2.80 -2.17
CA ARG A 80 13.95 -2.26 -0.94
C ARG A 80 13.01 -2.36 0.26
N SER A 81 11.73 -2.00 0.09
CA SER A 81 10.72 -2.10 1.15
C SER A 81 10.48 -3.55 1.60
N SER A 82 10.69 -4.53 0.70
CA SER A 82 10.59 -5.96 0.99
C SER A 82 11.76 -6.42 1.87
N ILE A 83 12.98 -6.02 1.52
CA ILE A 83 14.19 -6.26 2.34
C ILE A 83 14.03 -5.68 3.75
N GLU A 84 13.43 -4.49 3.86
CA GLU A 84 13.15 -3.81 5.14
C GLU A 84 11.93 -4.35 5.88
N LYS A 85 11.23 -5.38 5.35
CA LYS A 85 10.00 -5.96 5.92
C LYS A 85 8.82 -4.98 6.05
N LYS A 86 8.83 -3.88 5.30
CA LYS A 86 7.76 -2.85 5.25
C LYS A 86 6.74 -3.11 4.14
N PHE A 87 7.09 -3.93 3.17
CA PHE A 87 6.30 -4.27 1.99
C PHE A 87 4.96 -4.98 2.30
N ILE A 88 3.90 -4.53 1.64
CA ILE A 88 2.57 -5.14 1.61
C ILE A 88 2.10 -5.16 0.13
N PRO A 89 2.05 -6.33 -0.53
CA PRO A 89 1.60 -6.43 -1.91
C PRO A 89 0.07 -6.34 -1.99
N VAL A 90 -0.45 -5.46 -2.83
CA VAL A 90 -1.89 -5.25 -3.03
C VAL A 90 -2.20 -5.22 -4.53
N VAL A 91 -3.31 -5.84 -4.92
CA VAL A 91 -3.97 -5.63 -6.21
C VAL A 91 -5.34 -5.05 -5.89
N PHE A 92 -5.68 -3.89 -6.42
CA PHE A 92 -6.97 -3.24 -6.18
C PHE A 92 -7.59 -2.84 -7.52
N GLY A 93 -8.84 -3.22 -7.78
CA GLY A 93 -9.55 -2.81 -9.01
C GLY A 93 -9.11 -3.53 -10.30
N PHE A 94 -7.99 -4.27 -10.30
CA PHE A 94 -7.47 -4.98 -11.46
C PHE A 94 -7.68 -6.51 -11.37
N GLU A 95 -8.37 -7.09 -12.37
CA GLU A 95 -8.66 -8.53 -12.40
C GLU A 95 -7.52 -9.37 -13.04
N GLU A 96 -6.77 -8.82 -13.99
CA GLU A 96 -5.81 -9.56 -14.85
C GLU A 96 -4.41 -8.95 -14.91
N THR A 97 -3.76 -8.71 -13.77
CA THR A 97 -2.34 -8.30 -13.75
C THR A 97 -1.44 -9.53 -13.69
N SER A 98 -0.56 -9.70 -14.69
CA SER A 98 0.53 -10.70 -14.60
C SER A 98 1.53 -10.25 -13.54
N LEU A 99 1.65 -11.02 -12.45
CA LEU A 99 2.51 -10.66 -11.32
C LEU A 99 3.83 -11.43 -11.39
N PRO A 100 4.97 -10.78 -11.13
CA PRO A 100 6.24 -11.48 -11.03
C PRO A 100 6.31 -12.32 -9.75
N ASP A 101 7.09 -13.40 -9.76
CA ASP A 101 7.19 -14.36 -8.64
C ASP A 101 7.55 -13.72 -7.29
N TRP A 102 8.35 -12.65 -7.32
CA TRP A 102 8.74 -11.93 -6.10
C TRP A 102 7.58 -11.13 -5.49
N PHE A 103 6.54 -10.83 -6.27
CA PHE A 103 5.29 -10.19 -5.85
C PHE A 103 4.23 -11.25 -5.46
N SER A 104 4.65 -12.27 -4.71
CA SER A 104 3.78 -13.38 -4.35
C SER A 104 2.78 -13.01 -3.25
N ASN A 105 1.61 -13.67 -3.29
CA ASN A 105 0.52 -13.54 -2.31
C ASN A 105 -0.01 -12.11 -2.11
N PRO A 106 -0.40 -11.39 -3.18
CA PRO A 106 -1.03 -10.10 -3.04
C PRO A 106 -2.36 -10.18 -2.29
N ILE A 107 -2.64 -9.16 -1.51
CA ILE A 107 -3.98 -8.90 -0.99
C ILE A 107 -4.81 -8.38 -2.15
N ARG A 108 -5.95 -9.01 -2.43
CA ARG A 108 -6.80 -8.64 -3.56
C ARG A 108 -8.01 -7.87 -3.04
N LEU A 109 -8.09 -6.60 -3.38
CA LEU A 109 -9.19 -5.72 -3.06
C LEU A 109 -9.97 -5.45 -4.35
N ILE A 110 -11.27 -5.22 -4.24
CA ILE A 110 -12.12 -4.81 -5.36
C ILE A 110 -13.03 -3.69 -4.88
N SER A 111 -13.22 -2.67 -5.72
CA SER A 111 -14.14 -1.59 -5.39
C SER A 111 -15.59 -2.09 -5.53
N GLY A 112 -16.43 -1.83 -4.53
CA GLY A 112 -17.88 -2.05 -4.59
C GLY A 112 -18.43 -3.28 -3.84
N VAL A 113 -19.60 -3.75 -4.27
CA VAL A 113 -20.52 -4.61 -3.48
C VAL A 113 -20.00 -6.04 -3.23
N ASN A 114 -18.99 -6.48 -3.98
CA ASN A 114 -18.46 -7.85 -3.91
C ASN A 114 -17.17 -7.97 -3.09
N ASP A 115 -16.73 -6.89 -2.45
CA ASP A 115 -15.47 -6.85 -1.73
C ASP A 115 -15.39 -7.89 -0.60
N ASP A 116 -14.30 -8.65 -0.55
CA ASP A 116 -14.10 -9.72 0.44
C ASP A 116 -13.58 -9.09 1.75
N PRO A 117 -14.38 -9.06 2.84
CA PRO A 117 -13.94 -8.47 4.09
C PRO A 117 -12.71 -9.15 4.67
N ARG A 118 -12.41 -10.40 4.26
CA ARG A 118 -11.20 -11.11 4.69
C ARG A 118 -9.93 -10.45 4.15
N GLN A 119 -9.95 -9.94 2.92
CA GLN A 119 -8.80 -9.29 2.30
C GLN A 119 -8.48 -7.97 3.00
N TRP A 120 -9.50 -7.18 3.33
CA TRP A 120 -9.35 -6.00 4.19
C TRP A 120 -8.78 -6.32 5.56
N ASN A 121 -9.28 -7.37 6.22
CA ASN A 121 -8.74 -7.78 7.51
C ASN A 121 -7.27 -8.20 7.43
N ILE A 122 -6.84 -8.84 6.33
CA ILE A 122 -5.43 -9.18 6.08
C ILE A 122 -4.59 -7.91 5.89
N LEU A 123 -5.10 -6.91 5.16
CA LEU A 123 -4.44 -5.62 4.97
C LEU A 123 -4.28 -4.89 6.30
N ILE A 124 -5.38 -4.74 7.05
CA ILE A 124 -5.40 -4.09 8.36
C ILE A 124 -4.43 -4.78 9.31
N GLY A 125 -4.51 -6.11 9.44
CA GLY A 125 -3.57 -6.87 10.29
C GLY A 125 -2.11 -6.75 9.84
N SER A 126 -1.85 -6.55 8.54
CA SER A 126 -0.51 -6.31 8.02
C SER A 126 0.01 -4.91 8.32
N LEU A 127 -0.87 -3.91 8.30
CA LEU A 127 -0.57 -2.53 8.68
C LEU A 127 -0.33 -2.39 10.18
N GLN A 128 -1.19 -2.97 11.01
CA GLN A 128 -1.06 -2.95 12.48
C GLN A 128 0.28 -3.50 12.95
N ARG A 129 0.72 -4.65 12.39
CA ARG A 129 2.00 -5.29 12.71
C ARG A 129 3.22 -4.40 12.41
N ARG A 130 3.11 -3.51 11.42
CA ARG A 130 4.22 -2.67 10.94
C ARG A 130 4.20 -1.26 11.54
N THR A 131 3.01 -0.70 11.74
CA THR A 131 2.81 0.65 12.28
C THR A 131 2.78 0.69 13.81
N GLY A 132 2.67 -0.46 14.47
CA GLY A 132 2.50 -0.54 15.93
C GLY A 132 1.11 -0.09 16.40
N ASN A 133 0.18 0.18 15.49
CA ASN A 133 -1.22 0.47 15.81
C ASN A 133 -1.90 -0.82 16.27
N HIS A 134 -1.99 -1.05 17.58
CA HIS A 134 -2.92 -2.04 18.12
C HIS A 134 -4.34 -1.46 18.13
N PHE A 135 -5.07 -1.61 17.02
CA PHE A 135 -6.53 -1.52 17.11
C PHE A 135 -7.05 -2.84 17.68
N LEU A 136 -7.58 -2.78 18.89
CA LEU A 136 -8.35 -3.86 19.49
C LEU A 136 -9.66 -4.01 18.70
N TYR A 137 -9.66 -4.84 17.66
CA TYR A 137 -10.90 -5.36 17.09
C TYR A 137 -11.50 -6.40 18.05
N SER A 138 -11.95 -5.95 19.22
CA SER A 138 -12.78 -6.77 20.09
C SER A 138 -14.22 -6.70 19.61
N SER A 139 -14.60 -7.71 18.82
CA SER A 139 -15.93 -8.35 18.82
C SER A 139 -17.19 -7.46 18.79
N PHE A 140 -17.71 -7.20 17.59
CA PHE A 140 -19.13 -6.86 17.37
C PHE A 140 -19.80 -7.84 16.40
N PHE A 141 -19.70 -9.15 16.66
CA PHE A 141 -20.66 -10.12 16.10
C PHE A 141 -20.78 -11.32 17.05
N THR A 142 -21.64 -11.19 18.05
CA THR A 142 -22.35 -12.34 18.65
C THR A 142 -23.81 -12.19 18.26
N PRO A 143 -24.33 -12.95 17.27
CA PRO A 143 -25.76 -13.07 17.13
C PRO A 143 -26.28 -13.90 18.31
N SER A 144 -27.34 -13.39 18.92
CA SER A 144 -28.12 -14.03 19.98
C SER A 144 -28.90 -15.22 19.45
#